data_AF-A0A7S1JVI6-F1
#
_entry.id   AF-A0A7S1JVI6-F1
#
_cell.length_a   1.000
_cell.length_b   1.000
_cell.length_c   1.000
_cell.angle_alpha   90.00
_cell.angle_beta   90.00
_cell.angle_gamma   90.00
#
_symmetry.space_group_name_H-M   'P 1'
#
loop_
_entity.id
_entity.type
_entity.pdbx_description
1 polymer ?
#
loop_
_entity_poly.entity_id
_entity_poly.type
_entity_poly.pdbx_seq_one_letter_code
_entity_poly.pdbx_strand_id
1 'polypeptide(L)'
;KMVCSASGLALSHGSPQLTRSRALLRHRLPPMLSQRADLTIYPSAHHRKAVKAPVKVDREGKHMKVRAESKMTYYWRLWRAIVERDWCEWERLFEQMKSQNMLLDEATYTLKLHGFILSHRHRSEQALLILEEMKEAKMHPAIIRINEGLVRSYFELQEMRCEAGRPHWQNFCFISWIAAINFMRKRERRMWSALMKARPDDVLQLTKED
;
A
#
# COMPACT_ATOMS: atom_id res chain seq x y z
N LYS A 1 26.98 81.20 -12.24
CA LYS A 1 27.32 80.82 -13.63
C LYS A 1 26.82 79.38 -13.81
N MET A 2 25.57 79.15 -14.27
CA MET A 2 25.19 78.92 -15.69
C MET A 2 26.23 78.01 -16.39
N VAL A 3 25.89 76.84 -16.94
CA VAL A 3 24.94 76.63 -18.05
C VAL A 3 24.31 75.21 -18.03
N CYS A 4 23.03 75.13 -18.42
CA CYS A 4 22.16 73.97 -18.74
C CYS A 4 22.71 73.14 -19.93
N SER A 5 22.25 71.94 -20.33
CA SER A 5 20.88 71.55 -20.68
C SER A 5 20.88 70.14 -21.32
N ALA A 6 19.76 69.43 -21.13
CA ALA A 6 19.11 68.42 -22.00
C ALA A 6 19.90 67.14 -22.38
N SER A 7 19.34 65.93 -22.32
CA SER A 7 17.98 65.51 -22.65
C SER A 7 17.61 64.21 -21.91
N GLY A 8 16.37 64.11 -21.45
CA GLY A 8 15.82 62.91 -20.84
C GLY A 8 15.32 61.88 -21.86
N LEU A 9 14.94 60.70 -21.37
CA LEU A 9 13.60 60.11 -21.54
C LEU A 9 13.52 58.73 -20.89
N ALA A 10 12.61 58.63 -19.92
CA ALA A 10 11.76 57.49 -19.57
C ALA A 10 12.35 56.06 -19.70
N LEU A 11 12.79 55.49 -18.58
CA LEU A 11 12.75 54.04 -18.41
C LEU A 11 11.37 53.66 -17.83
N SER A 12 10.55 53.16 -18.73
CA SER A 12 9.22 52.62 -18.52
C SER A 12 9.21 51.43 -17.56
N HIS A 13 8.11 51.35 -16.82
CA HIS A 13 7.60 50.19 -16.11
C HIS A 13 7.95 48.83 -16.72
N GLY A 14 8.35 47.89 -15.87
CA GLY A 14 8.46 46.49 -16.25
C GLY A 14 9.17 45.68 -15.19
N SER A 15 8.42 45.22 -14.19
CA SER A 15 8.84 44.18 -13.26
C SER A 15 9.55 43.03 -13.99
N PRO A 16 10.77 42.63 -13.59
CA PRO A 16 11.35 41.39 -14.11
C PRO A 16 10.58 40.24 -13.49
N GLN A 17 9.70 39.66 -14.32
CA GLN A 17 8.93 38.46 -14.05
C GLN A 17 9.77 37.39 -13.33
N LEU A 18 9.25 36.98 -12.18
CA LEU A 18 9.50 35.71 -11.49
C LEU A 18 9.13 34.53 -12.40
N THR A 19 9.89 34.27 -13.46
CA THR A 19 9.61 33.16 -14.38
C THR A 19 10.88 32.50 -14.90
N ARG A 20 11.85 32.20 -14.02
CA ARG A 20 12.95 31.30 -14.42
C ARG A 20 13.64 30.58 -13.26
N SER A 21 12.89 29.93 -12.38
CA SER A 21 13.48 28.93 -11.46
C SER A 21 12.60 27.71 -11.13
N ARG A 22 11.45 27.51 -11.81
CA ARG A 22 10.66 26.25 -11.70
C ARG A 22 11.09 25.14 -12.67
N ALA A 23 12.06 25.40 -13.55
CA ALA A 23 12.50 24.44 -14.56
C ALA A 23 13.67 23.55 -14.12
N LEU A 24 14.43 23.94 -13.09
CA LEU A 24 15.64 23.20 -12.66
C LEU A 24 15.44 22.27 -11.45
N LEU A 25 14.22 22.23 -10.89
CA LEU A 25 13.83 21.25 -9.85
C LEU A 25 13.06 20.04 -10.42
N ARG A 26 13.05 19.86 -11.75
CA ARG A 26 12.47 18.68 -12.43
C ARG A 26 13.43 17.52 -12.64
N HIS A 27 14.63 17.56 -12.05
CA HIS A 27 15.64 16.50 -12.15
C HIS A 27 16.02 15.84 -10.82
N ARG A 28 15.12 15.81 -9.82
CA ARG A 28 15.30 14.97 -8.62
C ARG A 28 14.16 13.97 -8.45
N LEU A 29 14.35 12.85 -9.14
CA LEU A 29 14.09 11.44 -8.81
C LEU A 29 13.71 10.74 -10.13
N PRO A 30 14.31 9.57 -10.44
CA PRO A 30 13.88 8.81 -11.60
C PRO A 30 12.38 8.49 -11.48
N PRO A 31 11.62 8.45 -12.59
CA PRO A 31 10.25 7.99 -12.62
C PRO A 31 10.23 6.47 -12.40
N MET A 32 10.54 6.04 -11.18
CA MET A 32 10.19 4.71 -10.70
C MET A 32 8.67 4.70 -10.65
N LEU A 33 8.04 3.95 -11.56
CA LEU A 33 6.60 3.88 -11.84
C LEU A 33 6.11 4.76 -13.00
N SER A 34 6.90 4.88 -14.08
CA SER A 34 6.31 5.02 -15.41
C SER A 34 5.53 3.75 -15.75
N GLN A 35 4.26 3.98 -16.06
CA GLN A 35 3.19 3.05 -16.37
C GLN A 35 3.60 1.76 -17.13
N ARG A 36 3.00 0.64 -16.67
CA ARG A 36 2.58 -0.54 -17.44
C ARG A 36 3.61 -1.59 -17.92
N ALA A 37 4.92 -1.36 -17.92
CA ALA A 37 5.79 -2.26 -18.69
C ALA A 37 6.26 -3.57 -18.02
N ASP A 38 6.47 -3.67 -16.70
CA ASP A 38 7.10 -4.87 -16.09
C ASP A 38 6.31 -5.50 -14.92
N LEU A 39 4.99 -5.67 -15.08
CA LEU A 39 4.18 -6.53 -14.20
C LEU A 39 3.86 -7.90 -14.83
N THR A 40 4.64 -8.31 -15.84
CA THR A 40 4.56 -9.62 -16.53
C THR A 40 5.15 -10.79 -15.74
N ILE A 41 5.30 -10.67 -14.42
CA ILE A 41 5.63 -11.81 -13.55
C ILE A 41 4.33 -12.54 -13.14
N TYR A 42 3.66 -13.15 -14.12
CA TYR A 42 2.58 -14.13 -13.92
C TYR A 42 2.85 -15.34 -14.83
N PRO A 43 3.07 -16.54 -14.26
CA PRO A 43 1.99 -17.53 -14.10
C PRO A 43 2.10 -18.23 -12.72
N SER A 44 1.06 -18.82 -12.11
CA SER A 44 0.29 -19.95 -12.61
C SER A 44 -1.00 -20.15 -11.78
N ALA A 45 -2.04 -20.63 -12.46
CA ALA A 45 -3.41 -20.82 -12.02
C ALA A 45 -3.64 -21.93 -10.98
N HIS A 46 -2.59 -22.44 -10.32
CA HIS A 46 -2.67 -23.76 -9.69
C HIS A 46 -3.26 -23.85 -8.29
N HIS A 47 -3.63 -22.77 -7.60
CA HIS A 47 -4.35 -22.91 -6.32
C HIS A 47 -5.35 -21.78 -6.06
N ARG A 48 -6.32 -21.61 -6.97
CA ARG A 48 -7.63 -21.07 -6.57
C ARG A 48 -8.34 -22.12 -5.71
N LYS A 49 -8.02 -22.22 -4.43
CA LYS A 49 -9.07 -22.63 -3.49
C LYS A 49 -10.04 -21.46 -3.47
N ALA A 50 -11.17 -21.63 -4.16
CA ALA A 50 -12.29 -20.72 -4.01
C ALA A 50 -12.59 -20.67 -2.51
N VAL A 51 -12.30 -19.53 -1.88
CA VAL A 51 -12.95 -19.19 -0.60
C VAL A 51 -14.42 -19.39 -0.89
N LYS A 52 -15.09 -20.33 -0.21
CA LYS A 52 -16.52 -20.56 -0.40
C LYS A 52 -17.18 -19.19 -0.28
N ALA A 53 -17.75 -18.73 -1.40
CA ALA A 53 -18.33 -17.41 -1.44
C ALA A 53 -19.39 -17.33 -0.32
N PRO A 54 -19.45 -16.24 0.46
CA PRO A 54 -20.56 -16.03 1.37
C PRO A 54 -21.84 -16.06 0.53
N VAL A 55 -22.64 -17.11 0.72
CA VAL A 55 -23.90 -17.28 0.02
C VAL A 55 -24.89 -16.30 0.66
N LYS A 56 -25.08 -15.14 0.03
CA LYS A 56 -26.23 -14.30 0.34
C LYS A 56 -27.45 -14.95 -0.29
N VAL A 57 -28.43 -15.30 0.54
CA VAL A 57 -29.71 -15.85 0.13
C VAL A 57 -30.71 -14.69 0.15
N ASP A 58 -31.38 -14.45 -0.96
CA ASP A 58 -32.44 -13.44 -1.04
C ASP A 58 -33.66 -13.89 -0.21
N ARG A 59 -34.60 -12.98 0.08
CA ARG A 59 -35.87 -13.31 0.76
C ARG A 59 -36.72 -14.38 0.03
N GLU A 60 -36.37 -14.67 -1.22
CA GLU A 60 -37.05 -15.61 -2.13
C GLU A 60 -36.26 -16.92 -2.35
N GLY A 61 -35.20 -17.19 -1.58
CA GLY A 61 -34.50 -18.48 -1.61
C GLY A 61 -33.65 -18.73 -2.86
N LYS A 62 -33.46 -17.74 -3.75
CA LYS A 62 -32.52 -17.85 -4.86
C LYS A 62 -31.08 -17.70 -4.37
N HIS A 63 -30.24 -18.67 -4.70
CA HIS A 63 -28.79 -18.59 -4.49
C HIS A 63 -28.21 -17.51 -5.40
N MET A 64 -27.95 -16.32 -4.86
CA MET A 64 -27.25 -15.28 -5.61
C MET A 64 -25.79 -15.74 -5.79
N LYS A 65 -25.37 -16.02 -7.03
CA LYS A 65 -23.97 -16.26 -7.39
C LYS A 65 -23.20 -14.95 -7.24
N VAL A 66 -22.84 -14.57 -6.01
CA VAL A 66 -21.88 -13.50 -5.78
C VAL A 66 -20.53 -14.02 -6.27
N ARG A 67 -20.08 -13.52 -7.43
CA ARG A 67 -18.73 -13.82 -7.94
C ARG A 67 -17.75 -13.38 -6.86
N ALA A 68 -17.08 -14.33 -6.22
CA ALA A 68 -16.08 -14.03 -5.21
C ALA A 68 -15.02 -13.12 -5.84
N GLU A 69 -14.94 -11.88 -5.36
CA GLU A 69 -13.92 -10.93 -5.78
C GLU A 69 -12.55 -11.54 -5.42
N SER A 70 -11.60 -11.45 -6.35
CA SER A 70 -10.25 -11.95 -6.08
C SER A 70 -9.60 -11.04 -5.02
N LYS A 71 -8.86 -11.60 -4.05
CA LYS A 71 -8.08 -10.82 -3.06
C LYS A 71 -7.25 -9.70 -3.71
N MET A 72 -6.70 -9.97 -4.89
CA MET A 72 -5.97 -8.99 -5.69
C MET A 72 -6.79 -7.73 -6.01
N THR A 73 -8.07 -7.89 -6.34
CA THR A 73 -8.99 -6.78 -6.59
C THR A 73 -9.13 -5.91 -5.35
N TYR A 74 -9.26 -6.50 -4.17
CA TYR A 74 -9.29 -5.76 -2.91
C TYR A 74 -8.00 -5.00 -2.65
N TYR A 75 -6.83 -5.61 -2.88
CA TYR A 75 -5.57 -4.89 -2.65
C TYR A 75 -5.44 -3.63 -3.50
N TRP A 76 -5.76 -3.73 -4.80
CA TRP A 76 -5.69 -2.57 -5.69
C TRP A 76 -6.72 -1.51 -5.34
N ARG A 77 -7.93 -1.91 -4.92
CA ARG A 77 -8.95 -0.98 -4.46
C ARG A 77 -8.53 -0.27 -3.16
N LEU A 78 -7.94 -1.00 -2.22
CA LEU A 78 -7.40 -0.44 -0.98
C LEU A 78 -6.25 0.53 -1.27
N TRP A 79 -5.29 0.13 -2.12
CA TRP A 79 -4.19 1.00 -2.53
C TRP A 79 -4.70 2.26 -3.23
N ARG A 80 -5.65 2.11 -4.16
CA ARG A 80 -6.28 3.22 -4.84
C ARG A 80 -6.95 4.18 -3.86
N ALA A 81 -7.70 3.66 -2.89
CA ALA A 81 -8.34 4.47 -1.84
C ALA A 81 -7.31 5.25 -1.02
N ILE A 82 -6.15 4.67 -0.70
CA ILE A 82 -5.04 5.36 -0.01
C ILE A 82 -4.45 6.49 -0.88
N VAL A 83 -4.26 6.25 -2.18
CA VAL A 83 -3.70 7.25 -3.12
C VAL A 83 -4.69 8.39 -3.35
N GLU A 84 -5.96 8.06 -3.58
CA GLU A 84 -7.07 9.01 -3.81
C GLU A 84 -7.54 9.68 -2.50
N ARG A 85 -7.09 9.18 -1.35
CA ARG A 85 -7.45 9.63 0.01
C ARG A 85 -8.94 9.47 0.33
N ASP A 86 -9.58 8.47 -0.28
CA ASP A 86 -10.94 8.09 0.03
C ASP A 86 -10.95 7.13 1.23
N TRP A 87 -10.92 7.71 2.43
CA TRP A 87 -10.92 6.94 3.68
C TRP A 87 -12.26 6.25 3.95
N CYS A 88 -13.36 6.76 3.39
CA CYS A 88 -14.68 6.13 3.51
C CYS A 88 -14.71 4.82 2.72
N GLU A 89 -14.22 4.83 1.47
CA GLU A 89 -14.08 3.60 0.67
C GLU A 89 -13.08 2.65 1.33
N TRP A 90 -11.97 3.16 1.86
CA TRP A 90 -10.97 2.33 2.56
C TRP A 90 -11.56 1.59 3.76
N GLU A 91 -12.30 2.27 4.65
CA GLU A 91 -13.02 1.64 5.78
C GLU A 91 -14.03 0.61 5.28
N ARG A 92 -14.85 1.00 4.29
CA ARG A 92 -15.88 0.14 3.69
C ARG A 92 -15.29 -1.13 3.09
N LEU A 93 -14.10 -1.06 2.50
CA LEU A 93 -13.41 -2.23 1.95
C LEU A 93 -13.02 -3.23 3.04
N PHE A 94 -12.54 -2.77 4.20
CA PHE A 94 -12.25 -3.66 5.33
C PHE A 94 -13.51 -4.29 5.92
N GLU A 95 -14.60 -3.52 6.04
CA GLU A 95 -15.89 -4.05 6.45
C GLU A 95 -16.43 -5.08 5.45
N GLN A 96 -16.26 -4.82 4.16
CA GLN A 96 -16.63 -5.76 3.10
C GLN A 96 -15.82 -7.06 3.23
N MET A 97 -14.50 -6.98 3.39
CA MET A 97 -13.65 -8.16 3.60
C MET A 97 -14.06 -8.95 4.85
N LYS A 98 -14.39 -8.26 5.95
CA LYS A 98 -14.89 -8.89 7.19
C LYS A 98 -16.25 -9.56 6.98
N SER A 99 -17.18 -8.90 6.29
CA SER A 99 -18.51 -9.45 5.98
C SER A 99 -18.44 -10.70 5.10
N GLN A 100 -17.40 -10.79 4.27
CA GLN A 100 -17.13 -11.94 3.43
C GLN A 100 -16.27 -13.02 4.12
N ASN A 101 -16.00 -12.86 5.42
CA ASN A 101 -15.15 -13.73 6.23
C ASN A 101 -13.77 -13.99 5.59
N MET A 102 -13.22 -12.98 4.91
CA MET A 102 -11.91 -13.08 4.27
C MET A 102 -10.81 -12.85 5.30
N LEU A 103 -9.95 -13.85 5.48
CA LEU A 103 -8.78 -13.72 6.34
C LEU A 103 -7.81 -12.69 5.76
N LEU A 104 -7.45 -11.73 6.62
CA LEU A 104 -6.43 -10.72 6.33
C LEU A 104 -5.06 -11.38 6.32
N ASP A 105 -4.22 -10.93 5.39
CA ASP A 105 -2.87 -11.45 5.18
C ASP A 105 -1.82 -10.34 5.33
N GLU A 106 -0.55 -10.68 5.15
CA GLU A 106 0.57 -9.78 5.45
C GLU A 106 0.48 -8.51 4.60
N ALA A 107 0.07 -8.65 3.35
CA ALA A 107 -0.15 -7.55 2.43
C ALA A 107 -1.31 -6.65 2.89
N THR A 108 -2.43 -7.25 3.29
CA THR A 108 -3.62 -6.51 3.75
C THR A 108 -3.35 -5.75 5.05
N TYR A 109 -2.70 -6.39 6.02
CA TYR A 109 -2.33 -5.73 7.27
C TYR A 109 -1.32 -4.61 7.04
N THR A 110 -0.37 -4.78 6.12
CA THR A 110 0.56 -3.71 5.74
C THR A 110 -0.19 -2.49 5.21
N LEU A 111 -1.18 -2.68 4.32
CA LEU A 111 -2.03 -1.59 3.84
C LEU A 111 -2.89 -0.96 4.94
N LYS A 112 -3.43 -1.77 5.85
CA LYS A 112 -4.23 -1.30 7.00
C LYS A 112 -3.39 -0.40 7.92
N LEU A 113 -2.19 -0.88 8.27
CA LEU A 113 -1.23 -0.20 9.13
C LEU A 113 -0.78 1.15 8.57
N HIS A 114 -0.32 1.18 7.32
CA HIS A 114 0.12 2.44 6.69
C HIS A 114 -1.06 3.36 6.34
N GLY A 115 -2.25 2.79 6.15
CA GLY A 115 -3.49 3.56 6.00
C GLY A 115 -3.81 4.39 7.24
N PHE A 116 -3.59 3.86 8.45
CA PHE A 116 -3.75 4.64 9.69
C PHE A 116 -2.76 5.81 9.81
N ILE A 117 -1.53 5.64 9.34
CA ILE A 117 -0.52 6.71 9.35
C ILE A 117 -0.85 7.80 8.33
N LEU A 118 -1.35 7.42 7.14
CA LEU A 118 -1.68 8.36 6.07
C LEU A 118 -3.05 9.03 6.27
N SER A 119 -3.93 8.41 7.03
CA SER A 119 -5.27 8.92 7.29
C SER A 119 -5.23 10.14 8.19
N HIS A 120 -6.02 11.14 7.82
CA HIS A 120 -6.26 12.32 8.66
C HIS A 120 -7.48 12.13 9.59
N ARG A 121 -8.25 11.05 9.40
CA ARG A 121 -9.44 10.74 10.20
C ARG A 121 -9.11 9.87 11.41
N HIS A 122 -7.98 9.18 11.35
CA HIS A 122 -7.54 8.27 12.39
C HIS A 122 -6.28 8.77 13.08
N ARG A 123 -6.08 8.25 14.29
CA ARG A 123 -4.86 8.46 15.06
C ARG A 123 -3.76 7.54 14.54
N SER A 124 -2.56 8.07 14.33
CA SER A 124 -1.43 7.29 13.80
C SER A 124 -1.02 6.17 14.76
N GLU A 125 -1.28 6.34 16.06
CA GLU A 125 -1.05 5.34 17.12
C GLU A 125 -1.82 4.04 16.89
N GLN A 126 -2.92 4.07 16.11
CA GLN A 126 -3.64 2.85 15.72
C GLN A 126 -2.75 1.91 14.89
N ALA A 127 -1.73 2.43 14.20
CA ALA A 127 -0.76 1.60 13.49
C ALA A 127 0.02 0.66 14.42
N LEU A 128 0.28 1.06 15.67
CA LEU A 128 0.93 0.22 16.67
C LEU A 128 0.02 -0.94 17.11
N LEU A 129 -1.29 -0.69 17.23
CA LEU A 129 -2.26 -1.75 17.51
C LEU A 129 -2.30 -2.79 16.39
N ILE A 130 -2.23 -2.34 15.14
CA ILE A 130 -2.15 -3.26 13.99
C ILE A 130 -0.87 -4.10 14.01
N LEU A 131 0.25 -3.56 14.48
CA LEU A 131 1.48 -4.36 14.64
C LEU A 131 1.30 -5.49 15.65
N GLU A 132 0.62 -5.22 16.76
CA GLU A 132 0.30 -6.27 17.75
C GLU A 132 -0.68 -7.30 17.16
N GLU A 133 -1.73 -6.86 16.44
CA GLU A 133 -2.63 -7.78 15.70
C GLU A 133 -1.84 -8.69 14.73
N MET A 134 -0.82 -8.15 14.03
CA MET A 134 0.04 -8.96 13.14
C MET A 134 0.86 -10.01 13.90
N LYS A 135 1.35 -9.68 15.10
CA LYS A 135 2.12 -10.61 15.95
C LYS A 135 1.20 -11.71 16.49
N GLU A 136 0.01 -11.35 16.97
CA GLU A 136 -1.00 -12.29 17.45
C GLU A 136 -1.48 -13.25 16.35
N ALA A 137 -1.64 -12.75 15.13
CA ALA A 137 -1.95 -13.56 13.95
C ALA A 137 -0.80 -14.47 13.48
N LYS A 138 0.32 -14.53 14.22
CA LYS A 138 1.52 -15.33 13.92
C LYS A 138 2.08 -15.08 12.51
N MET A 139 2.01 -13.82 12.07
CA MET A 139 2.54 -13.43 10.77
C MET A 139 4.05 -13.55 10.71
N HIS A 140 4.59 -13.73 9.51
CA HIS A 140 6.02 -14.01 9.38
C HIS A 140 6.87 -12.84 9.92
N PRO A 141 7.85 -13.09 10.82
CA PRO A 141 8.61 -12.03 11.50
C PRO A 141 9.34 -11.07 10.56
N ALA A 142 9.71 -11.49 9.36
CA ALA A 142 10.34 -10.60 8.38
C ALA A 142 9.45 -9.41 7.97
N ILE A 143 8.15 -9.63 7.77
CA ILE A 143 7.23 -8.55 7.38
C ILE A 143 6.90 -7.67 8.59
N ILE A 144 6.75 -8.29 9.76
CA ILE A 144 6.55 -7.56 11.02
C ILE A 144 7.72 -6.61 11.25
N ARG A 145 8.98 -7.08 11.15
CA ARG A 145 10.18 -6.24 11.36
C ARG A 145 10.26 -5.05 10.40
N ILE A 146 9.92 -5.25 9.12
CA ILE A 146 9.90 -4.16 8.14
C ILE A 146 8.88 -3.10 8.53
N ASN A 147 7.65 -3.51 8.82
CA ASN A 147 6.59 -2.56 9.18
C ASN A 147 6.87 -1.89 10.53
N GLU A 148 7.28 -2.65 11.54
CA GLU A 148 7.62 -2.13 12.86
C GLU A 148 8.73 -1.08 12.79
N GLY A 149 9.79 -1.34 12.02
CA GLY A 149 10.87 -0.39 11.79
C GLY A 149 10.36 0.91 11.16
N LEU A 150 9.55 0.82 10.10
CA LEU A 150 8.95 1.99 9.47
C LEU A 150 8.09 2.79 10.44
N VAL A 151 7.17 2.12 11.16
CA VAL A 151 6.27 2.77 12.11
C VAL A 151 7.04 3.46 13.23
N ARG A 152 8.08 2.81 13.78
CA ARG A 152 8.93 3.42 14.81
C ARG A 152 9.62 4.68 14.27
N SER A 153 10.25 4.58 13.09
CA SER A 153 10.87 5.74 12.46
C SER A 153 9.87 6.87 12.18
N TYR A 154 8.60 6.56 11.85
CA TYR A 154 7.58 7.59 11.69
C TYR A 154 7.38 8.40 12.98
N PHE A 155 7.20 7.72 14.12
CA PHE A 155 7.00 8.39 15.40
C PHE A 155 8.23 9.16 15.88
N GLU A 156 9.43 8.62 15.67
CA GLU A 156 10.68 9.33 15.96
C GLU A 156 10.80 10.62 15.13
N LEU A 157 10.47 10.57 13.83
CA LEU A 157 10.48 11.74 12.96
C LEU A 157 9.39 12.76 13.36
N GLN A 158 8.25 12.29 13.84
CA GLN A 158 7.17 13.15 14.35
C GLN A 158 7.59 13.89 15.62
N GLU A 159 8.27 13.22 16.55
CA GLU A 159 8.82 13.81 17.77
C GLU A 159 9.86 14.89 17.46
N MET A 160 10.75 14.62 16.51
CA MET A 160 11.78 15.55 16.02
C MET A 160 11.23 16.64 15.08
N ARG A 161 9.92 16.63 14.80
CA ARG A 161 9.22 17.53 13.87
C ARG A 161 9.84 17.57 12.46
N CYS A 162 10.41 16.45 12.02
CA CYS A 162 10.98 16.26 10.69
C CYS A 162 10.16 15.24 9.87
N GLU A 163 8.84 15.42 9.87
CA GLU A 163 7.90 14.52 9.22
C GLU A 163 8.17 14.37 7.72
N ALA A 164 8.16 13.12 7.26
CA ALA A 164 8.20 12.82 5.84
C ALA A 164 6.92 13.33 5.17
N GLY A 165 7.06 14.11 4.08
CA GLY A 165 5.89 14.53 3.31
C GLY A 165 5.07 13.32 2.84
N ARG A 166 3.75 13.44 2.82
CA ARG A 166 2.80 12.34 2.52
C ARG A 166 3.15 11.49 1.29
N PRO A 167 3.61 12.06 0.15
CA PRO A 167 4.01 11.24 -1.01
C PRO A 167 5.18 10.29 -0.73
N HIS A 168 6.12 10.69 0.13
CA HIS A 168 7.23 9.84 0.55
C HIS A 168 6.72 8.67 1.40
N TRP A 169 5.76 8.94 2.29
CA TRP A 169 5.14 7.89 3.08
C TRP A 169 4.31 6.93 2.24
N GLN A 170 3.61 7.42 1.22
CA GLN A 170 2.96 6.56 0.22
C GLN A 170 3.97 5.64 -0.48
N ASN A 171 5.17 6.14 -0.82
CA ASN A 171 6.22 5.30 -1.40
C ASN A 171 6.71 4.23 -0.41
N PHE A 172 6.93 4.56 0.86
CA PHE A 172 7.29 3.57 1.88
C PHE A 172 6.21 2.50 2.05
N CYS A 173 4.94 2.91 2.10
CA CYS A 173 3.80 2.02 2.12
C CYS A 173 3.78 1.08 0.90
N PHE A 174 3.92 1.62 -0.31
CA PHE A 174 3.92 0.85 -1.55
C PHE A 174 5.06 -0.18 -1.56
N ILE A 175 6.28 0.23 -1.21
CA ILE A 175 7.45 -0.66 -1.18
C ILE A 175 7.24 -1.78 -0.16
N SER A 176 6.81 -1.46 1.06
CA SER A 176 6.53 -2.45 2.10
C SER A 176 5.44 -3.44 1.67
N TRP A 177 4.36 -2.92 1.07
CA TRP A 177 3.25 -3.73 0.58
C TRP A 177 3.65 -4.68 -0.55
N ILE A 178 4.41 -4.19 -1.55
CA ILE A 178 4.93 -5.04 -2.63
C ILE A 178 5.91 -6.09 -2.08
N ALA A 179 6.75 -5.73 -1.12
CA ALA A 179 7.63 -6.68 -0.44
C ALA A 179 6.83 -7.78 0.26
N ALA A 180 5.74 -7.44 0.97
CA ALA A 180 4.85 -8.41 1.60
C ALA A 180 4.21 -9.37 0.58
N ILE A 181 3.67 -8.85 -0.53
CA ILE A 181 3.09 -9.68 -1.61
C ILE A 181 4.13 -10.65 -2.18
N ASN A 182 5.31 -10.13 -2.52
CA ASN A 182 6.37 -10.94 -3.12
C ASN A 182 6.89 -12.01 -2.15
N PHE A 183 7.02 -11.66 -0.88
CA PHE A 183 7.38 -12.57 0.19
C PHE A 183 6.36 -13.71 0.30
N MET A 184 5.07 -13.38 0.43
CA MET A 184 3.99 -14.37 0.53
C MET A 184 4.00 -15.31 -0.67
N ARG A 185 4.08 -14.78 -1.90
CA ARG A 185 4.10 -15.58 -3.14
C ARG A 185 5.34 -16.48 -3.23
N LYS A 186 6.50 -16.01 -2.76
CA LYS A 186 7.72 -16.82 -2.76
C LYS A 186 7.66 -17.91 -1.70
N ARG A 187 7.12 -17.60 -0.51
CA ARG A 187 6.86 -18.57 0.56
C ARG A 187 5.91 -19.66 0.07
N GLU A 188 4.77 -19.28 -0.50
CA GLU A 188 3.78 -20.21 -1.04
C GLU A 188 4.38 -21.12 -2.13
N ARG A 189 5.11 -20.56 -3.10
CA ARG A 189 5.81 -21.37 -4.12
C ARG A 189 6.83 -22.34 -3.52
N ARG A 190 7.58 -21.91 -2.49
CA ARG A 190 8.55 -22.78 -1.81
C ARG A 190 7.85 -23.92 -1.06
N MET A 191 6.78 -23.62 -0.32
CA MET A 191 6.00 -24.63 0.39
C MET A 191 5.41 -25.64 -0.61
N TRP A 192 4.79 -25.17 -1.70
CA TRP A 192 4.29 -26.05 -2.76
C TRP A 192 5.39 -26.90 -3.41
N SER A 193 6.54 -26.30 -3.71
CA SER A 193 7.66 -27.05 -4.29
C SER A 193 8.23 -28.08 -3.32
N ALA A 194 8.18 -27.83 -2.02
CA ALA A 194 8.59 -28.78 -0.99
C ALA A 194 7.57 -29.92 -0.87
N LEU A 195 6.28 -29.61 -0.82
CA LEU A 195 5.19 -30.59 -0.77
C LEU A 195 5.21 -31.54 -1.98
N MET A 196 5.43 -31.01 -3.20
CA MET A 196 5.49 -31.83 -4.41
C MET A 196 6.72 -32.75 -4.47
N LYS A 197 7.77 -32.45 -3.70
CA LYS A 197 8.97 -33.28 -3.60
C LYS A 197 8.92 -34.27 -2.43
N ALA A 198 8.03 -34.04 -1.46
CA ALA A 198 7.87 -34.89 -0.29
C ALA A 198 7.22 -36.22 -0.69
N ARG A 199 7.51 -37.28 0.07
CA ARG A 199 6.88 -38.58 -0.16
C ARG A 199 5.40 -38.52 0.25
N PRO A 200 4.50 -39.28 -0.41
CA PRO A 200 3.08 -39.26 -0.10
C PRO A 200 2.76 -39.54 1.38
N ASP A 201 3.51 -40.45 2.02
CA ASP A 201 3.32 -40.81 3.43
C ASP A 201 3.67 -39.66 4.38
N ASP A 202 4.70 -38.87 4.06
CA ASP A 202 5.13 -37.71 4.84
C ASP A 202 4.09 -36.57 4.73
N VAL A 203 3.43 -36.42 3.58
CA VAL A 203 2.40 -35.39 3.33
C VAL A 203 1.10 -35.70 4.08
N LEU A 204 0.74 -36.97 4.20
CA LEU A 204 -0.48 -37.40 4.92
C LEU A 204 -0.38 -37.19 6.44
N GLN A 205 0.83 -37.07 6.97
CA GLN A 205 1.07 -36.84 8.40
C GLN A 205 1.08 -35.35 8.79
N LEU A 206 1.05 -34.42 7.82
CA LEU A 206 1.08 -32.99 8.11
C LEU A 206 -0.17 -32.55 8.88
N THR A 207 0.05 -31.87 10.00
CA THR A 207 -1.00 -31.28 10.82
C THR A 207 -1.23 -29.82 10.45
N LYS A 208 -2.21 -29.15 11.09
CA LYS A 208 -2.47 -27.72 10.87
C LYS A 208 -1.33 -26.79 11.34
N GLU A 209 -0.38 -27.34 12.08
CA GLU A 209 0.70 -26.59 12.74
C GLU A 209 2.01 -26.62 11.94
N ASP A 210 2.09 -27.49 10.92
CA ASP A 210 3.23 -27.68 10.01
C ASP A 210 3.12 -26.85 8.72
#